data_AF-A0A7L4PLK7-F1
#
_entry.id   AF-A0A7L4PLK7-F1
#
_cell.length_a   1.000
_cell.length_b   1.000
_cell.length_c   1.000
_cell.angle_alpha   90.00
_cell.angle_beta   90.00
_cell.angle_gamma   90.00
#
_symmetry.space_group_name_H-M   'P 1'
#
loop_
_entity.id
_entity.type
_entity.pdbx_description
1 polymer ?
#
loop_
_entity_poly.entity_id
_entity_poly.type
_entity_poly.pdbx_seq_one_letter_code
_entity_poly.pdbx_strand_id
1 'polypeptide(L)'
;MTDSNAERTLRKYKGFENSVKQMLTREYKFLGGEKIQEMFIKDLLVEFDRHLKDGWKLDAGQVVWWAVHKDEYPGRNKTIENTRMVPVILSIASKDDLKLRLDGYSAREVRKCKVARILREAYEQNGVLNQADVSLLLGVSAGTIGKDIKEYQLEHAVILPYRGTVLDIGPTLTHKKIIIQQFVRNIPNPEIARRTSHSEEACDRYIKGFKKVLKLHGDGIPAENIASDLEMSKSLVCEYVEIIEDLDGMRKG
;
A
#
# COMPACT_ATOMS: atom_id res chain seq x y z
N MET A 1 49.43 -17.38 -21.85
CA MET A 1 48.30 -18.30 -22.08
C MET A 1 47.17 -17.85 -21.18
N THR A 2 46.14 -17.23 -21.75
CA THR A 2 44.91 -16.88 -21.03
C THR A 2 44.16 -18.18 -20.71
N ASP A 3 43.76 -18.35 -19.45
CA ASP A 3 43.00 -19.53 -19.02
C ASP A 3 41.61 -19.52 -19.68
N SER A 4 41.40 -20.46 -20.61
CA SER A 4 40.15 -20.63 -21.36
C SER A 4 38.92 -20.84 -20.46
N ASN A 5 39.10 -21.39 -19.25
CA ASN A 5 38.02 -21.53 -18.27
C ASN A 5 37.74 -20.23 -17.51
N ALA A 6 38.76 -19.39 -17.30
CA ALA A 6 38.59 -18.06 -16.71
C ALA A 6 37.87 -17.10 -17.67
N GLU A 7 38.15 -17.17 -18.98
CA GLU A 7 37.41 -16.41 -20.01
C GLU A 7 35.93 -16.82 -20.12
N ARG A 8 35.60 -18.10 -19.94
CA ARG A 8 34.22 -18.60 -19.87
C ARG A 8 33.46 -18.18 -18.60
N THR A 9 34.18 -17.84 -17.54
CA THR A 9 33.62 -17.49 -16.22
C THR A 9 33.45 -15.98 -16.03
N LEU A 10 33.97 -15.16 -16.97
CA LEU A 10 33.68 -13.74 -17.04
C LEU A 10 32.15 -13.50 -17.09
N ARG A 11 31.63 -12.80 -16.09
CA ARG A 11 30.20 -12.42 -15.92
C ARG A 11 29.58 -11.77 -17.17
N LYS A 12 30.38 -11.35 -18.15
CA LYS A 12 29.97 -10.80 -19.45
C LYS A 12 28.98 -11.68 -20.21
N TYR A 13 29.03 -13.01 -20.02
CA TYR A 13 28.12 -13.96 -20.69
C TYR A 13 27.01 -14.53 -19.80
N LYS A 14 27.00 -14.19 -18.50
CA LYS A 14 26.04 -14.68 -17.50
C LYS A 14 25.48 -13.50 -16.71
N GLY A 15 24.77 -12.62 -17.41
CA GLY A 15 24.17 -11.41 -16.85
C GLY A 15 22.88 -11.02 -17.58
N PHE A 16 22.13 -10.10 -16.99
CA PHE A 16 20.86 -9.60 -17.54
C PHE A 16 21.03 -9.08 -18.98
N GLU A 17 22.14 -8.40 -19.26
CA GLU A 17 22.54 -7.93 -20.58
C GLU A 17 22.54 -9.06 -21.64
N ASN A 18 23.17 -10.20 -21.35
CA ASN A 18 23.23 -11.33 -22.28
C ASN A 18 21.89 -12.06 -22.42
N SER A 19 21.08 -12.09 -21.36
CA SER A 19 19.72 -12.65 -21.39
C SER A 19 18.79 -11.80 -22.28
N VAL A 20 18.87 -10.47 -22.18
CA VAL A 20 18.10 -9.54 -23.01
C VAL A 20 18.59 -9.61 -24.46
N LYS A 21 19.91 -9.69 -24.71
CA LYS A 21 20.47 -9.91 -26.06
C LYS A 21 19.91 -11.18 -26.70
N GLN A 22 19.91 -12.31 -25.97
CA GLN A 22 19.37 -13.58 -26.47
C GLN A 22 17.86 -13.52 -26.73
N MET A 23 17.08 -12.86 -25.88
CA MET A 23 15.64 -12.64 -26.08
C MET A 23 15.40 -11.81 -27.35
N LEU A 24 16.10 -10.68 -27.53
CA LEU A 24 15.97 -9.83 -28.71
C LEU A 24 16.34 -10.55 -30.00
N THR A 25 17.44 -11.32 -29.98
CA THR A 25 17.86 -12.13 -31.14
C THR A 25 16.91 -13.30 -31.43
N ARG A 26 16.19 -13.83 -30.42
CA ARG A 26 15.26 -14.96 -30.59
C ARG A 26 13.87 -14.51 -31.00
N GLU A 27 13.34 -13.47 -30.37
CA GLU A 27 11.93 -13.06 -30.46
C GLU A 27 11.72 -11.80 -31.32
N TYR A 28 12.78 -10.99 -31.50
CA TYR A 28 12.72 -9.72 -32.22
C TYR A 28 13.81 -9.59 -33.28
N LYS A 29 14.01 -10.64 -34.11
CA LYS A 29 15.01 -10.65 -35.19
C LYS A 29 14.94 -9.48 -36.18
N PHE A 30 13.79 -8.80 -36.24
CA PHE A 30 13.55 -7.64 -37.10
C PHE A 30 14.06 -6.31 -36.50
N LEU A 31 14.38 -6.27 -35.21
CA LEU A 31 14.92 -5.07 -34.54
C LEU A 31 16.43 -4.95 -34.81
N GLY A 32 16.78 -4.58 -36.04
CA GLY A 32 18.13 -4.18 -36.44
C GLY A 32 19.21 -5.25 -36.31
N GLY A 33 20.36 -5.02 -36.95
CA GLY A 33 21.53 -5.90 -36.81
C GLY A 33 22.11 -5.89 -35.39
N GLU A 34 23.02 -6.83 -35.10
CA GLU A 34 23.60 -7.04 -33.76
C GLU A 34 24.08 -5.75 -33.07
N LYS A 35 24.64 -4.82 -33.84
CA LYS A 35 25.14 -3.52 -33.36
C LYS A 35 24.04 -2.59 -32.85
N ILE A 36 22.86 -2.59 -33.46
CA ILE A 36 21.70 -1.78 -33.03
C ILE A 36 21.12 -2.36 -31.74
N GLN A 37 21.07 -3.69 -31.64
CA GLN A 37 20.63 -4.38 -30.42
C GLN A 37 21.56 -4.07 -29.25
N GLU A 38 22.87 -4.07 -29.47
CA GLU A 38 23.85 -3.67 -28.43
C GLU A 38 23.70 -2.22 -27.99
N MET A 39 23.46 -1.30 -28.92
CA MET A 39 23.22 0.12 -28.57
C MET A 39 21.94 0.29 -27.76
N PHE A 40 20.85 -0.37 -28.17
CA PHE A 40 19.59 -0.35 -27.43
C PHE A 40 19.72 -0.94 -26.02
N ILE A 41 20.43 -2.07 -25.88
CA ILE A 41 20.70 -2.68 -24.58
C ILE A 41 21.51 -1.72 -23.70
N LYS A 42 22.49 -1.02 -24.27
CA LYS A 42 23.30 -0.06 -23.52
C LYS A 42 22.46 1.13 -23.02
N ASP A 43 21.58 1.67 -23.86
CA ASP A 43 20.68 2.77 -23.47
C ASP A 43 19.65 2.29 -22.44
N LEU A 44 19.15 1.07 -22.59
CA LEU A 44 18.26 0.41 -21.62
C LEU A 44 18.96 0.21 -20.27
N LEU A 45 20.23 -0.22 -20.26
CA LEU A 45 21.02 -0.39 -19.04
C LEU A 45 21.31 0.94 -18.35
N VAL A 46 21.57 2.01 -19.11
CA VAL A 46 21.73 3.36 -18.55
C VAL A 46 20.43 3.84 -17.90
N GLU A 47 19.29 3.57 -18.52
CA GLU A 47 17.98 3.90 -17.94
C GLU A 47 17.67 3.00 -16.73
N PHE A 48 18.02 1.72 -16.79
CA PHE A 48 17.91 0.78 -15.66
C PHE A 48 18.77 1.24 -14.49
N ASP A 49 20.04 1.60 -14.69
CA ASP A 49 20.94 2.10 -13.63
C ASP A 49 20.48 3.45 -13.07
N ARG A 50 19.78 4.26 -13.88
CA ARG A 50 19.16 5.51 -13.42
C ARG A 50 17.98 5.27 -12.47
N HIS A 51 17.25 4.15 -12.64
CA HIS A 51 16.07 3.80 -11.84
C HIS A 51 16.33 2.76 -10.74
N LEU A 52 17.33 1.90 -10.92
CA LEU A 52 17.84 0.96 -9.91
C LEU A 52 19.01 1.63 -9.21
N LYS A 53 18.72 2.40 -8.17
CA LYS A 53 19.76 2.83 -7.22
C LYS A 53 20.49 1.59 -6.71
N ASP A 54 21.79 1.50 -7.05
CA ASP A 54 22.80 0.57 -6.57
C ASP A 54 22.28 -0.57 -5.67
N GLY A 55 22.18 -1.80 -6.18
CA GLY A 55 21.79 -2.98 -5.38
C GLY A 55 22.67 -3.25 -4.15
N TRP A 56 23.75 -2.48 -3.96
CA TRP A 56 24.67 -2.50 -2.82
C TRP A 56 24.27 -1.55 -1.68
N LYS A 57 23.17 -0.80 -1.82
CA LYS A 57 22.59 0.04 -0.75
C LYS A 57 21.47 -0.64 0.04
N LEU A 58 21.23 -1.94 -0.20
CA LEU A 58 20.25 -2.71 0.54
C LEU A 58 20.88 -3.23 1.83
N ASP A 59 20.27 -2.90 2.96
CA ASP A 59 20.61 -3.52 4.24
C ASP A 59 20.09 -4.97 4.31
N ALA A 60 20.70 -5.76 5.19
CA ALA A 60 20.28 -7.14 5.42
C ALA A 60 18.80 -7.20 5.83
N GLY A 61 18.00 -7.99 5.11
CA GLY A 61 16.56 -8.12 5.35
C GLY A 61 15.68 -7.17 4.52
N GLN A 62 16.29 -6.35 3.64
CA GLN A 62 15.57 -5.52 2.67
C GLN A 62 15.42 -6.21 1.30
N VAL A 63 14.39 -5.79 0.56
CA VAL A 63 14.13 -6.24 -0.81
C VAL A 63 13.70 -5.06 -1.68
N VAL A 64 14.03 -5.09 -2.97
CA VAL A 64 13.45 -4.17 -3.96
C VAL A 64 12.15 -4.76 -4.48
N TRP A 65 11.08 -3.97 -4.48
CA TRP A 65 9.77 -4.35 -4.99
C TRP A 65 9.25 -3.28 -5.96
N TRP A 66 8.50 -3.69 -6.97
CA TRP A 66 7.83 -2.76 -7.87
C TRP A 66 6.43 -2.46 -7.33
N ALA A 67 6.21 -1.22 -6.90
CA ALA A 67 4.94 -0.73 -6.39
C ALA A 67 4.24 0.18 -7.42
N VAL A 68 2.92 0.31 -7.32
CA VAL A 68 2.17 1.27 -8.14
C VAL A 68 2.48 2.68 -7.66
N HIS A 69 2.66 3.66 -8.54
CA HIS A 69 2.87 5.05 -8.13
C HIS A 69 1.63 5.60 -7.38
N LYS A 70 1.83 6.33 -6.29
CA LYS A 70 0.73 6.84 -5.43
C LYS A 70 -0.26 7.76 -6.16
N ASP A 71 0.23 8.56 -7.12
CA ASP A 71 -0.58 9.50 -7.91
C ASP A 71 -1.14 8.89 -9.20
N GLU A 72 -1.12 7.55 -9.33
CA GLU A 72 -1.66 6.89 -10.52
C GLU A 72 -3.19 6.97 -10.54
N TYR A 73 -3.76 7.55 -11.60
CA TYR A 73 -5.20 7.68 -11.75
C TYR A 73 -5.85 6.35 -12.16
N PRO A 74 -6.92 5.88 -11.48
CA PRO A 74 -7.66 4.69 -11.90
C PRO A 74 -8.47 5.00 -13.17
N GLY A 75 -7.88 4.76 -14.33
CA GLY A 75 -8.55 4.85 -15.62
C GLY A 75 -9.44 3.63 -15.89
N ARG A 76 -10.70 3.86 -16.26
CA ARG A 76 -11.63 2.84 -16.76
C ARG A 76 -11.02 2.26 -18.05
N ASN A 77 -10.39 1.09 -17.98
CA ASN A 77 -9.65 0.35 -19.05
C ASN A 77 -8.10 0.37 -18.99
N LYS A 78 -7.46 0.81 -17.89
CA LYS A 78 -6.01 0.60 -17.74
C LYS A 78 -5.70 -0.82 -17.27
N THR A 79 -4.96 -1.58 -18.09
CA THR A 79 -4.32 -2.83 -17.68
C THR A 79 -3.14 -2.55 -16.74
N ILE A 80 -2.71 -3.55 -15.95
CA ILE A 80 -1.49 -3.44 -15.11
C ILE A 80 -0.28 -2.99 -15.94
N GLU A 81 -0.21 -3.40 -17.21
CA GLU A 81 0.85 -3.04 -18.17
C GLU A 81 0.95 -1.53 -18.44
N ASN A 82 -0.14 -0.78 -18.23
CA ASN A 82 -0.22 0.66 -18.45
C ASN A 82 -0.27 1.46 -17.13
N THR A 83 0.07 0.81 -16.02
CA THR A 83 0.11 1.41 -14.67
C THR A 83 1.53 1.88 -14.38
N ARG A 84 1.70 3.15 -14.00
CA ARG A 84 3.02 3.66 -13.60
C ARG A 84 3.52 2.91 -12.37
N MET A 85 4.68 2.27 -12.49
CA MET A 85 5.35 1.55 -11.41
C MET A 85 6.56 2.34 -10.91
N VAL A 86 6.90 2.19 -9.64
CA VAL A 86 8.11 2.71 -9.03
C VAL A 86 8.82 1.61 -8.22
N PRO A 87 10.16 1.52 -8.31
CA PRO A 87 10.92 0.63 -7.45
C PRO A 87 10.97 1.20 -6.03
N VAL A 88 10.64 0.38 -5.04
CA VAL A 88 10.69 0.72 -3.62
C VAL A 88 11.51 -0.30 -2.85
N ILE A 89 12.23 0.14 -1.82
CA ILE A 89 13.00 -0.71 -0.90
C ILE A 89 12.14 -0.99 0.34
N LEU A 90 11.93 -2.27 0.65
CA LEU A 90 11.06 -2.71 1.74
C LEU A 90 11.83 -3.59 2.74
N SER A 91 11.69 -3.30 4.03
CA SER A 91 12.34 -4.01 5.13
C SER A 91 11.49 -5.18 5.61
N ILE A 92 11.67 -6.35 5.01
CA ILE A 92 10.92 -7.58 5.31
C ILE A 92 11.36 -8.20 6.64
N ALA A 93 12.64 -8.07 6.96
CA ALA A 93 13.22 -8.42 8.25
C ALA A 93 13.98 -7.22 8.83
N SER A 94 13.63 -6.82 10.04
CA SER A 94 14.33 -5.77 10.79
C SER A 94 14.75 -6.28 12.17
N LYS A 95 15.77 -5.66 12.76
CA LYS A 95 16.16 -5.88 14.16
C LYS A 95 15.01 -5.60 15.13
N ASP A 96 14.10 -4.70 14.78
CA ASP A 96 12.93 -4.41 15.63
C ASP A 96 11.94 -5.58 15.69
N ASP A 97 11.88 -6.42 14.64
CA ASP A 97 11.07 -7.63 14.66
C ASP A 97 11.60 -8.64 15.69
N LEU A 98 12.94 -8.72 15.81
CA LEU A 98 13.60 -9.55 16.80
C LEU A 98 13.36 -9.02 18.22
N LYS A 99 13.45 -7.70 18.42
CA LYS A 99 13.14 -7.08 19.73
C LYS A 99 11.71 -7.40 20.16
N LEU A 100 10.72 -7.19 19.30
CA LEU A 100 9.33 -7.53 19.62
C LEU A 100 9.16 -9.03 19.96
N ARG A 101 9.88 -9.93 19.27
CA ARG A 101 9.87 -11.35 19.64
C ARG A 101 10.47 -11.62 21.01
N LEU A 102 11.57 -10.97 21.35
CA LEU A 102 12.23 -11.08 22.66
C LEU A 102 11.37 -10.49 23.78
N ASP A 103 10.59 -9.45 23.47
CA ASP A 103 9.64 -8.80 24.39
C ASP A 103 8.35 -9.61 24.59
N GLY A 104 8.24 -10.81 23.98
CA GLY A 104 7.14 -11.74 24.19
C GLY A 104 5.95 -11.59 23.23
N TYR A 105 6.04 -10.69 22.24
CA TYR A 105 4.96 -10.53 21.26
C TYR A 105 4.82 -11.78 20.37
N SER A 106 3.57 -12.12 20.07
CA SER A 106 3.23 -13.25 19.21
C SER A 106 3.69 -13.04 17.77
N ALA A 107 3.79 -14.13 17.01
CA ALA A 107 4.11 -14.09 15.58
C ALA A 107 3.14 -13.20 14.77
N ARG A 108 1.88 -13.18 15.18
CA ARG A 108 0.83 -12.36 14.57
C ARG A 108 1.06 -10.88 14.84
N GLU A 109 1.34 -10.51 16.08
CA GLU A 109 1.58 -9.10 16.43
C GLU A 109 2.80 -8.54 15.73
N VAL A 110 3.90 -9.29 15.71
CA VAL A 110 5.09 -8.92 14.95
C VAL A 110 4.76 -8.76 13.47
N ARG A 111 3.98 -9.67 12.88
CA ARG A 111 3.55 -9.56 11.48
C ARG A 111 2.71 -8.31 11.22
N LYS A 112 1.77 -7.96 12.09
CA LYS A 112 0.99 -6.70 11.97
C LYS A 112 1.91 -5.48 11.90
N CYS A 113 2.91 -5.41 12.79
CA CYS A 113 3.91 -4.33 12.78
C CYS A 113 4.74 -4.33 11.49
N LYS A 114 5.16 -5.50 10.98
CA LYS A 114 5.87 -5.62 9.70
C LYS A 114 5.04 -5.11 8.53
N VAL A 115 3.77 -5.52 8.45
CA VAL A 115 2.84 -5.07 7.39
C VAL A 115 2.73 -3.55 7.41
N ALA A 116 2.53 -2.95 8.59
CA ALA A 116 2.46 -1.51 8.73
C ALA A 116 3.76 -0.80 8.31
N ARG A 117 4.93 -1.36 8.64
CA ARG A 117 6.24 -0.84 8.21
C ARG A 117 6.37 -0.87 6.68
N ILE A 118 6.15 -2.02 6.07
CA ILE A 118 6.28 -2.23 4.61
C ILE A 118 5.39 -1.25 3.83
N LEU A 119 4.15 -1.05 4.27
CA LEU A 119 3.22 -0.12 3.61
C LEU A 119 3.68 1.34 3.71
N ARG A 120 4.24 1.75 4.85
CA ARG A 120 4.77 3.12 5.03
C ARG A 120 6.04 3.34 4.21
N GLU A 121 6.98 2.40 4.23
CA GLU A 121 8.22 2.47 3.44
C GLU A 121 7.93 2.60 1.94
N ALA A 122 6.95 1.84 1.43
CA ALA A 122 6.50 1.98 0.05
C ALA A 122 5.98 3.40 -0.23
N TYR A 123 5.11 3.90 0.65
CA TYR A 123 4.47 5.21 0.49
C TYR A 123 5.47 6.38 0.53
N GLU A 124 6.45 6.32 1.44
CA GLU A 124 7.54 7.28 1.53
C GLU A 124 8.37 7.36 0.24
N GLN A 125 8.40 6.26 -0.53
CA GLN A 125 9.08 6.16 -1.83
C GLN A 125 8.13 6.38 -3.02
N ASN A 126 6.97 7.01 -2.78
CA ASN A 126 5.91 7.28 -3.76
C ASN A 126 5.23 6.03 -4.36
N GLY A 127 5.40 4.86 -3.73
CA GLY A 127 4.77 3.61 -4.11
C GLY A 127 3.59 3.24 -3.20
N VAL A 128 2.61 2.53 -3.74
CA VAL A 128 1.51 1.93 -2.98
C VAL A 128 1.39 0.46 -3.32
N LEU A 129 1.25 -0.36 -2.27
CA LEU A 129 1.14 -1.81 -2.37
C LEU A 129 -0.31 -2.25 -2.16
N ASN A 130 -0.73 -3.33 -2.82
CA ASN A 130 -1.97 -4.01 -2.51
C ASN A 130 -1.73 -5.17 -1.51
N GLN A 131 -2.79 -5.81 -1.03
CA GLN A 131 -2.67 -6.91 -0.08
C GLN A 131 -1.99 -8.15 -0.69
N ALA A 132 -2.14 -8.38 -2.00
CA ALA A 132 -1.48 -9.49 -2.69
C ALA A 132 0.04 -9.32 -2.74
N ASP A 133 0.54 -8.10 -2.98
CA ASP A 133 1.97 -7.77 -2.98
C ASP A 133 2.59 -8.12 -1.62
N VAL A 134 1.98 -7.62 -0.54
CA VAL A 134 2.45 -7.86 0.84
C VAL A 134 2.31 -9.34 1.21
N SER A 135 1.29 -10.03 0.70
CA SER A 135 1.07 -11.46 0.94
C SER A 135 2.21 -12.33 0.38
N LEU A 136 2.71 -11.97 -0.80
CA LEU A 136 3.82 -12.64 -1.47
C LEU A 136 5.15 -12.37 -0.73
N LEU A 137 5.34 -11.14 -0.25
CA LEU A 137 6.53 -10.75 0.52
C LEU A 137 6.63 -11.46 1.88
N LEU A 138 5.50 -11.72 2.54
CA LEU A 138 5.47 -12.28 3.90
C LEU A 138 5.09 -13.77 3.96
N GLY A 139 4.72 -14.38 2.83
CA GLY A 139 4.37 -15.79 2.75
C GLY A 139 3.06 -16.14 3.48
N VAL A 140 2.07 -15.25 3.45
CA VAL A 140 0.74 -15.46 4.05
C VAL A 140 -0.35 -15.12 3.03
N SER A 141 -1.62 -15.41 3.31
CA SER A 141 -2.71 -15.07 2.39
C SER A 141 -3.03 -13.57 2.34
N ALA A 142 -3.49 -13.05 1.20
CA ALA A 142 -3.96 -11.66 1.09
C ALA A 142 -5.11 -11.34 2.06
N GLY A 143 -5.96 -12.32 2.38
CA GLY A 143 -7.00 -12.18 3.40
C GLY A 143 -6.43 -12.01 4.81
N THR A 144 -5.34 -12.71 5.13
CA THR A 144 -4.60 -12.51 6.40
C THR A 144 -4.02 -11.10 6.48
N ILE A 145 -3.39 -10.63 5.40
CA ILE A 145 -2.88 -9.25 5.32
C ILE A 145 -4.00 -8.24 5.51
N GLY A 146 -5.16 -8.44 4.87
CA GLY A 146 -6.33 -7.57 5.04
C GLY A 146 -6.79 -7.48 6.50
N LYS A 147 -6.82 -8.62 7.22
CA LYS A 147 -7.14 -8.65 8.66
C LYS A 147 -6.09 -7.92 9.50
N ASP A 148 -4.80 -8.18 9.24
CA ASP A 148 -3.70 -7.55 9.95
C ASP A 148 -3.71 -6.02 9.79
N ILE A 149 -3.97 -5.53 8.56
CA ILE A 149 -4.14 -4.09 8.26
C ILE A 149 -5.31 -3.54 9.07
N LYS A 150 -6.48 -4.19 9.02
CA LYS A 150 -7.68 -3.72 9.72
C LYS A 150 -7.44 -3.63 11.23
N GLU A 151 -6.88 -4.67 11.83
CA GLU A 151 -6.58 -4.72 13.27
C GLU A 151 -5.58 -3.64 13.66
N TYR A 152 -4.48 -3.50 12.93
CA TYR A 152 -3.46 -2.48 13.21
C TYR A 152 -4.04 -1.06 13.12
N GLN A 153 -4.86 -0.79 12.10
CA GLN A 153 -5.50 0.52 11.94
C GLN A 153 -6.45 0.85 13.10
N LEU A 154 -7.21 -0.13 13.59
CA LEU A 154 -8.13 0.05 14.73
C LEU A 154 -7.37 0.22 16.05
N GLU A 155 -6.38 -0.63 16.31
CA GLU A 155 -5.57 -0.62 17.54
C GLU A 155 -4.79 0.69 17.70
N HIS A 156 -4.24 1.21 16.60
CA HIS A 156 -3.42 2.42 16.62
C HIS A 156 -4.18 3.69 16.22
N ALA A 157 -5.46 3.56 15.83
CA ALA A 157 -6.28 4.66 15.31
C ALA A 157 -5.60 5.44 14.17
N VAL A 158 -4.92 4.71 13.27
CA VAL A 158 -4.21 5.25 12.08
C VAL A 158 -4.77 4.60 10.82
N ILE A 159 -4.62 5.27 9.68
CA ILE A 159 -4.90 4.67 8.38
C ILE A 159 -3.58 4.34 7.70
N LEU A 160 -3.43 3.09 7.24
CA LEU A 160 -2.21 2.65 6.56
C LEU A 160 -2.28 3.01 5.07
N PRO A 161 -1.18 3.51 4.47
CA PRO A 161 -1.15 3.99 3.10
C PRO A 161 -0.93 2.85 2.09
N TYR A 162 -1.87 1.92 2.01
CA TYR A 162 -1.88 0.89 0.95
C TYR A 162 -2.77 1.33 -0.22
N ARG A 163 -2.65 0.64 -1.37
CA ARG A 163 -3.33 0.99 -2.63
C ARG A 163 -4.84 1.22 -2.46
N GLY A 164 -5.50 0.41 -1.63
CA GLY A 164 -6.94 0.54 -1.38
C GLY A 164 -7.30 1.81 -0.62
N THR A 165 -6.45 2.28 0.31
CA THR A 165 -6.66 3.56 0.99
C THR A 165 -6.32 4.74 0.09
N VAL A 166 -5.13 4.72 -0.51
CA VAL A 166 -4.60 5.90 -1.22
C VAL A 166 -5.39 6.21 -2.49
N LEU A 167 -5.85 5.19 -3.19
CA LEU A 167 -6.66 5.36 -4.40
C LEU A 167 -8.17 5.22 -4.15
N ASP A 168 -8.60 5.15 -2.89
CA ASP A 168 -10.01 5.00 -2.48
C ASP A 168 -10.71 3.79 -3.14
N ILE A 169 -9.97 2.69 -3.32
CA ILE A 169 -10.44 1.43 -3.92
C ILE A 169 -10.91 0.44 -2.83
N GLY A 170 -10.66 0.75 -1.55
CA GLY A 170 -10.96 -0.11 -0.41
C GLY A 170 -12.28 0.21 0.32
N PRO A 171 -12.75 -0.69 1.20
CA PRO A 171 -13.95 -0.46 2.01
C PRO A 171 -13.76 0.74 2.96
N THR A 172 -14.52 1.80 2.72
CA THR A 172 -14.45 3.12 3.39
C THR A 172 -14.87 3.09 4.86
N LEU A 173 -15.51 2.02 5.32
CA LEU A 173 -16.06 1.92 6.68
C LEU A 173 -14.98 2.08 7.77
N THR A 174 -13.81 1.47 7.58
CA THR A 174 -12.72 1.56 8.56
C THR A 174 -12.17 2.99 8.62
N HIS A 175 -12.08 3.68 7.49
CA HIS A 175 -11.61 5.06 7.44
C HIS A 175 -12.58 6.01 8.12
N LYS A 176 -13.89 5.87 7.81
CA LYS A 176 -14.96 6.65 8.47
C LYS A 176 -14.91 6.50 9.98
N LYS A 177 -14.83 5.26 10.47
CA LYS A 177 -14.77 4.96 11.91
C LYS A 177 -13.59 5.65 12.59
N ILE A 178 -12.39 5.55 12.02
CA ILE A 178 -11.17 6.17 12.59
C ILE A 178 -11.27 7.70 12.56
N ILE A 179 -11.71 8.29 11.45
CA ILE A 179 -11.90 9.75 11.31
C ILE A 179 -12.90 10.25 12.35
N ILE A 180 -14.04 9.58 12.51
CA ILE A 180 -15.07 9.96 13.48
C ILE A 180 -14.58 9.78 14.92
N GLN A 181 -13.89 8.68 15.24
CA GLN A 181 -13.30 8.47 16.56
C GLN A 181 -12.32 9.58 16.93
N GLN A 182 -11.48 10.04 15.99
CA GLN A 182 -10.58 11.17 16.23
C GLN A 182 -11.33 12.49 16.39
N PHE A 183 -12.37 12.72 15.58
CA PHE A 183 -13.24 13.89 15.69
C PHE A 183 -13.93 13.96 17.06
N VAL A 184 -14.46 12.85 17.56
CA VAL A 184 -15.12 12.78 18.89
C VAL A 184 -14.13 13.02 20.03
N ARG A 185 -12.85 12.75 19.83
CA ARG A 185 -11.76 13.11 20.76
C ARG A 185 -11.32 14.59 20.64
N ASN A 186 -12.07 15.42 19.94
CA ASN A 186 -11.79 16.85 19.71
C ASN A 186 -10.45 17.13 18.97
N ILE A 187 -10.00 16.18 18.14
CA ILE A 187 -8.82 16.42 17.30
C ILE A 187 -9.23 17.34 16.12
N PRO A 188 -8.49 18.42 15.81
CA PRO A 188 -8.81 19.32 14.70
C PRO A 188 -8.79 18.61 13.34
N ASN A 189 -9.69 19.00 12.42
CA ASN A 189 -9.79 18.37 11.09
C ASN A 189 -8.47 18.34 10.29
N PRO A 190 -7.65 19.42 10.26
CA PRO A 190 -6.34 19.37 9.58
C PRO A 190 -5.41 18.30 10.15
N GLU A 191 -5.46 18.09 11.47
CA GLU A 191 -4.66 17.08 12.14
C GLU A 191 -5.19 15.66 11.88
N ILE A 192 -6.51 15.49 11.81
CA ILE A 192 -7.13 14.22 11.40
C ILE A 192 -6.69 13.89 9.97
N ALA A 193 -6.87 14.82 9.03
CA ALA A 193 -6.49 14.67 7.63
C ALA A 193 -5.02 14.24 7.48
N ARG A 194 -4.10 14.89 8.21
CA ARG A 194 -2.69 14.52 8.26
C ARG A 194 -2.47 13.09 8.78
N ARG A 195 -3.10 12.72 9.90
CA ARG A 195 -2.96 11.40 10.54
C ARG A 195 -3.56 10.26 9.72
N THR A 196 -4.61 10.56 8.96
CA THR A 196 -5.34 9.58 8.15
C THR A 196 -4.90 9.59 6.69
N SER A 197 -3.93 10.43 6.31
CA SER A 197 -3.48 10.63 4.92
C SER A 197 -4.63 10.89 3.96
N HIS A 198 -5.61 11.70 4.39
CA HIS A 198 -6.76 12.13 3.60
C HIS A 198 -6.69 13.63 3.33
N SER A 199 -7.47 14.10 2.35
CA SER A 199 -7.70 15.54 2.19
C SER A 199 -8.64 16.04 3.30
N GLU A 200 -8.49 17.31 3.69
CA GLU A 200 -9.37 17.91 4.70
C GLU A 200 -10.83 17.85 4.28
N GLU A 201 -11.13 18.03 2.98
CA GLU A 201 -12.48 17.95 2.41
C GLU A 201 -13.08 16.55 2.52
N ALA A 202 -12.27 15.50 2.36
CA ALA A 202 -12.71 14.13 2.51
C ALA A 202 -13.10 13.85 3.97
N CYS A 203 -12.25 14.26 4.92
CA CYS A 203 -12.55 14.15 6.35
C CYS A 203 -13.81 14.95 6.72
N ASP A 204 -13.94 16.18 6.20
CA ASP A 204 -15.09 17.07 6.45
C ASP A 204 -16.41 16.46 5.98
N ARG A 205 -16.40 15.77 4.83
CA ARG A 205 -17.56 15.07 4.28
C ARG A 205 -18.05 13.97 5.23
N TYR A 206 -17.14 13.16 5.76
CA TYR A 206 -17.49 12.10 6.71
C TYR A 206 -18.01 12.66 8.04
N ILE A 207 -17.36 13.71 8.56
CA ILE A 207 -17.77 14.37 9.82
C ILE A 207 -19.17 14.99 9.68
N LYS A 208 -19.47 15.66 8.55
CA LYS A 208 -20.78 16.25 8.28
C LYS A 208 -21.86 15.18 8.16
N GLY A 209 -21.58 14.07 7.46
CA GLY A 209 -22.50 12.94 7.34
C GLY A 209 -22.83 12.35 8.72
N PHE A 210 -21.80 12.07 9.52
CA PHE A 210 -21.95 11.56 10.88
C PHE A 210 -22.80 12.47 11.76
N LYS A 211 -22.57 13.79 11.78
CA LYS A 211 -23.36 14.73 12.60
C LYS A 211 -24.85 14.72 12.27
N LYS A 212 -25.20 14.61 10.97
CA LYS A 212 -26.59 14.54 10.53
C LYS A 212 -27.26 13.26 11.01
N VAL A 213 -26.59 12.11 10.84
CA VAL A 213 -27.12 10.81 11.31
C VAL A 213 -27.22 10.77 12.83
N LEU A 214 -26.21 11.27 13.56
CA LEU A 214 -26.21 11.33 15.02
C LEU A 214 -27.43 12.08 15.56
N LYS A 215 -27.78 13.22 14.94
CA LYS A 215 -28.95 14.00 15.34
C LYS A 215 -30.25 13.20 15.13
N LEU A 216 -30.48 12.70 13.92
CA LEU A 216 -31.73 12.01 13.57
C LEU A 216 -31.89 10.67 14.32
N HIS A 217 -30.78 9.96 14.55
CA HIS A 217 -30.78 8.76 15.37
C HIS A 217 -31.09 9.07 16.85
N GLY A 218 -30.53 10.17 17.38
CA GLY A 218 -30.87 10.67 18.71
C GLY A 218 -32.34 11.07 18.87
N ASP A 219 -32.98 11.53 17.78
CA ASP A 219 -34.40 11.83 17.71
C ASP A 219 -35.29 10.57 17.57
N GLY A 220 -34.70 9.37 17.55
CA GLY A 220 -35.41 8.08 17.49
C GLY A 220 -35.90 7.69 16.10
N ILE A 221 -35.38 8.31 15.04
CA ILE A 221 -35.80 8.06 13.66
C ILE A 221 -35.16 6.74 13.16
N PRO A 222 -35.94 5.81 12.56
CA PRO A 222 -35.40 4.57 11.98
C PRO A 222 -34.40 4.82 10.86
N ALA A 223 -33.39 3.94 10.74
CA ALA A 223 -32.31 4.07 9.77
C ALA A 223 -32.79 4.15 8.31
N GLU A 224 -33.90 3.50 7.97
CA GLU A 224 -34.54 3.57 6.64
C GLU A 224 -35.01 4.99 6.31
N ASN A 225 -35.60 5.68 7.28
CA ASN A 225 -36.11 7.04 7.10
C ASN A 225 -34.94 8.02 7.04
N ILE A 226 -33.91 7.84 7.88
CA ILE A 226 -32.67 8.63 7.81
C ILE A 226 -32.01 8.51 6.44
N ALA A 227 -31.98 7.31 5.85
CA ALA A 227 -31.41 7.08 4.52
C ALA A 227 -32.17 7.86 3.44
N SER A 228 -33.51 7.86 3.52
CA SER A 228 -34.36 8.64 2.62
C SER A 228 -34.15 10.16 2.80
N ASP A 229 -34.17 10.66 4.04
CA ASP A 229 -34.09 12.08 4.35
C ASP A 229 -32.73 12.71 4.02
N LEU A 230 -31.66 11.92 4.12
CA LEU A 230 -30.29 12.35 3.83
C LEU A 230 -29.80 12.00 2.43
N GLU A 231 -30.65 11.37 1.61
CA GLU A 231 -30.29 10.83 0.29
C GLU A 231 -29.03 9.94 0.35
N MET A 232 -28.92 9.15 1.42
CA MET A 232 -27.82 8.23 1.67
C MET A 232 -28.25 6.78 1.40
N SER A 233 -27.29 5.91 1.07
CA SER A 233 -27.61 4.48 1.01
C SER A 233 -27.93 3.95 2.40
N LYS A 234 -28.86 2.99 2.50
CA LYS A 234 -29.19 2.32 3.77
C LYS A 234 -27.94 1.74 4.46
N SER A 235 -27.06 1.13 3.67
CA SER A 235 -25.77 0.60 4.16
C SER A 235 -24.93 1.70 4.81
N LEU A 236 -24.84 2.88 4.19
CA LEU A 236 -24.07 4.01 4.72
C LEU A 236 -24.63 4.53 6.04
N VAL A 237 -25.95 4.57 6.19
CA VAL A 237 -26.59 4.97 7.45
C VAL A 237 -26.35 3.94 8.54
N CYS A 238 -26.52 2.65 8.25
CA CYS A 238 -26.20 1.57 9.20
C CYS A 238 -24.75 1.65 9.67
N GLU A 239 -23.79 1.89 8.76
CA GLU A 239 -22.39 2.12 9.12
C GLU A 239 -22.19 3.27 10.12
N TYR A 240 -22.90 4.40 9.97
CA TYR A 240 -22.83 5.50 10.92
C TYR A 240 -23.50 5.17 12.26
N VAL A 241 -24.62 4.45 12.25
CA VAL A 241 -25.32 4.01 13.47
C VAL A 241 -24.43 3.07 14.29
N GLU A 242 -23.79 2.09 13.66
CA GLU A 242 -22.82 1.20 14.33
C GLU A 242 -21.70 2.00 15.03
N ILE A 243 -21.19 3.04 14.37
CA ILE A 243 -20.17 3.92 14.95
C ILE A 243 -20.71 4.70 16.16
N ILE A 244 -21.97 5.16 16.12
CA ILE A 244 -22.61 5.88 17.23
C ILE A 244 -22.77 4.94 18.43
N GLU A 245 -23.30 3.74 18.22
CA GLU A 245 -23.52 2.74 19.28
C GLU A 245 -22.21 2.33 19.95
N ASP A 246 -21.15 2.09 19.15
CA ASP A 246 -19.82 1.79 19.67
C ASP A 246 -19.26 2.92 20.55
N LEU A 247 -19.48 4.18 20.16
CA LEU A 247 -19.03 5.35 20.92
C LEU A 247 -19.82 5.55 22.22
N ASP A 248 -21.13 5.31 22.20
CA ASP A 248 -21.97 5.37 23.40
C ASP A 248 -21.63 4.26 24.38
N GLY A 249 -21.27 3.07 23.89
CA GLY A 249 -20.72 1.99 24.71
C GLY A 249 -19.41 2.38 25.41
N MET A 250 -18.51 3.08 24.72
CA MET A 250 -17.25 3.59 25.29
C MET A 250 -17.43 4.74 26.31
N ARG A 251 -18.58 5.42 26.32
CA ARG A 251 -18.90 6.49 27.29
C ARG A 251 -19.53 5.96 28.59
N LYS A 252 -20.12 4.76 28.55
CA LYS A 252 -20.84 4.15 29.68
C LYS A 252 -20.02 3.12 30.48
N GLY A 253 -18.82 2.77 29.99
CA GLY A 253 -17.84 1.95 30.70
C GLY A 253 -16.70 2.80 31.26
#